data_AF-A0A6A0B9J8-F1
#
_entry.id   AF-A0A6A0B9J8-F1
#
_cell.length_a   1.000
_cell.length_b   1.000
_cell.length_c   1.000
_cell.angle_alpha   90.00
_cell.angle_beta   90.00
_cell.angle_gamma   90.00
#
_symmetry.space_group_name_H-M   'P 1'
#
loop_
_entity.id
_entity.type
_entity.pdbx_description
1 polymer ?
#
loop_
_entity_poly.entity_id
_entity_poly.type
_entity_poly.pdbx_seq_one_letter_code
_entity_poly.pdbx_strand_id
1 'polypeptide(L)'
;MTTLKQISKETEKIISQLDEENATFVNDLALHLATLATFKDKLTLELKINEIANDIANAQANGISAEKFFGNQPKVATKELLKALPKKSNWQFIKENTILTSILLIYSLPIATLYTRQINGQTHLYLCCPLIDYLPHFHSNSLFHPQ
;
A
#
# COMPACT_ATOMS: atom_id res chain seq x y z
N MET A 1 10.91 -23.66 -0.96
CA MET A 1 10.29 -22.32 -0.78
C MET A 1 9.43 -22.39 0.47
N THR A 2 9.79 -21.64 1.52
CA THR A 2 8.94 -21.50 2.72
C THR A 2 7.71 -20.67 2.36
N THR A 3 6.53 -21.16 2.76
CA THR A 3 5.27 -20.45 2.52
C THR A 3 4.94 -19.56 3.72
N LEU A 4 4.33 -18.40 3.49
CA LEU A 4 3.87 -17.49 4.55
C LEU A 4 3.06 -18.20 5.63
N LYS A 5 2.13 -19.07 5.20
CA LYS A 5 1.28 -19.85 6.10
C LYS A 5 2.08 -20.81 6.99
N GLN A 6 3.17 -21.37 6.46
CA GLN A 6 4.00 -22.28 7.22
C GLN A 6 4.78 -21.55 8.31
N ILE A 7 5.39 -20.41 7.98
CA ILE A 7 6.13 -19.59 8.96
C ILE A 7 5.19 -19.11 10.06
N SER A 8 4.00 -18.62 9.69
CA SER A 8 3.00 -18.18 10.65
C SER A 8 2.58 -19.29 11.62
N LYS A 9 2.36 -20.51 11.11
CA LYS A 9 2.05 -21.68 11.95
C LYS A 9 3.21 -22.07 12.88
N GLU A 10 4.45 -21.95 12.40
CA GLU A 10 5.64 -22.20 13.22
C GLU A 10 5.76 -21.15 14.34
N THR A 11 5.50 -19.87 14.02
CA THR A 11 5.46 -18.77 15.00
C THR A 11 4.40 -19.01 16.07
N GLU A 12 3.17 -19.37 15.70
CA GLU A 12 2.09 -19.67 16.66
C GLU A 12 2.47 -20.81 17.61
N LYS A 13 3.14 -21.84 17.09
CA LYS A 13 3.62 -22.95 17.91
C LYS A 13 4.65 -22.49 18.94
N ILE A 14 5.56 -21.59 18.56
CA ILE A 14 6.54 -21.01 19.49
C ILE A 14 5.82 -20.20 20.57
N ILE A 15 4.90 -19.32 20.16
CA ILE A 15 4.12 -18.48 21.08
C ILE A 15 3.35 -19.32 22.10
N SER A 16 2.79 -20.46 21.69
CA SER A 16 2.06 -21.37 22.60
C SER A 16 2.92 -22.01 23.69
N GLN A 17 4.25 -21.97 23.55
CA GLN A 17 5.21 -22.51 24.52
C GLN A 17 5.78 -21.42 25.45
N LEU A 18 5.46 -20.15 25.18
CA LEU A 18 5.84 -19.03 26.03
C LEU A 18 4.93 -18.95 27.26
N ASP A 19 5.43 -18.31 28.31
CA ASP A 19 4.59 -17.86 29.41
C ASP A 19 3.65 -16.72 28.96
N GLU A 20 2.66 -16.40 29.80
CA GLU A 20 1.60 -15.43 29.45
C GLU A 20 2.16 -14.03 29.15
N GLU A 21 3.17 -13.59 29.90
CA GLU A 21 3.81 -12.28 29.73
C GLU A 21 4.53 -12.18 28.38
N ASN A 22 5.36 -13.19 28.08
CA ASN A 22 6.15 -13.25 26.85
C ASN A 22 5.27 -13.47 25.62
N ALA A 23 4.25 -14.33 25.73
CA ALA A 23 3.27 -14.54 24.67
C ALA A 23 2.51 -13.24 24.34
N THR A 24 2.07 -12.51 25.37
CA THR A 24 1.38 -11.22 25.19
C THR A 24 2.28 -10.20 24.50
N PHE A 25 3.56 -10.11 24.91
CA PHE A 25 4.53 -9.23 24.28
C PHE A 25 4.69 -9.51 22.77
N VAL A 26 4.86 -10.79 22.39
CA VAL A 26 5.02 -11.19 20.99
C VAL A 26 3.76 -10.89 20.18
N ASN A 27 2.58 -11.21 20.72
CA ASN A 27 1.31 -10.98 20.05
C ASN A 27 1.04 -9.49 19.81
N ASP A 28 1.28 -8.65 20.82
CA ASP A 28 1.14 -7.20 20.69
C ASP A 28 2.11 -6.63 19.66
N LEU A 29 3.37 -7.10 19.67
CA LEU A 29 4.38 -6.71 18.69
C LEU A 29 3.97 -7.13 17.28
N ALA A 30 3.51 -8.37 17.09
CA ALA A 30 3.06 -8.89 15.81
C ALA A 30 1.86 -8.10 15.26
N LEU A 31 0.88 -7.79 16.11
CA LEU A 31 -0.28 -6.97 15.74
C LEU A 31 0.14 -5.54 15.34
N HIS A 32 1.02 -4.91 16.13
CA HIS A 32 1.56 -3.59 15.81
C HIS A 32 2.38 -3.57 14.53
N LEU A 33 3.17 -4.62 14.28
CA LEU A 33 3.91 -4.78 13.04
C LEU A 33 2.97 -4.95 11.86
N ALA A 34 1.99 -5.85 11.95
CA ALA A 34 1.02 -6.11 10.87
C ALA A 34 0.21 -4.84 10.50
N THR A 35 -0.20 -4.05 11.50
CA THR A 35 -0.97 -2.82 11.29
C THR A 35 -0.15 -1.71 10.62
N LEU A 36 1.16 -1.62 10.91
CA LEU A 36 2.03 -0.58 10.37
C LEU A 36 2.78 -1.01 9.09
N ALA A 37 2.83 -2.30 8.79
CA ALA A 37 3.58 -2.89 7.68
C ALA A 37 2.80 -2.93 6.35
N THR A 38 1.74 -2.14 6.17
CA THR A 38 0.86 -2.13 4.97
C THR A 38 1.63 -1.99 3.64
N PHE A 39 2.79 -1.33 3.65
CA PHE A 39 3.66 -1.13 2.48
C PHE A 39 4.98 -1.92 2.54
N LYS A 40 5.08 -2.92 3.42
CA LYS A 40 6.28 -3.75 3.61
C LYS A 40 6.10 -5.14 3.00
N ASP A 41 7.20 -5.84 2.84
CA ASP A 41 7.18 -7.22 2.37
C ASP A 41 6.64 -8.16 3.45
N LYS A 42 5.57 -8.89 3.15
CA LYS A 42 4.88 -9.75 4.12
C LYS A 42 5.73 -10.95 4.54
N LEU A 43 6.52 -11.52 3.63
CA LEU A 43 7.36 -12.67 3.93
C LEU A 43 8.50 -12.27 4.87
N THR A 44 9.14 -11.15 4.58
CA THR A 44 10.19 -10.57 5.42
C THR A 44 9.65 -10.19 6.79
N LEU A 45 8.44 -9.63 6.85
CA LEU A 45 7.76 -9.32 8.12
C LEU A 45 7.55 -10.57 8.96
N GLU A 46 6.96 -11.61 8.37
CA GLU A 46 6.63 -12.85 9.08
C GLU A 46 7.89 -13.59 9.55
N LEU A 47 8.94 -13.61 8.72
CA LEU A 47 10.25 -14.14 9.11
C LEU A 47 10.84 -13.39 10.31
N LYS A 48 10.69 -12.06 10.35
CA LYS A 48 11.15 -11.26 11.49
C LYS A 48 10.34 -11.47 12.75
N ILE A 49 9.03 -11.63 12.65
CA ILE A 49 8.19 -11.97 13.80
C ILE A 49 8.59 -13.36 14.35
N ASN A 50 8.82 -14.34 13.47
CA ASN A 50 9.27 -15.67 13.86
C ASN A 50 10.64 -15.65 14.56
N GLU A 51 11.60 -14.89 14.03
CA GLU A 51 12.92 -14.68 14.64
C GLU A 51 12.79 -14.12 16.06
N ILE A 52 11.98 -13.08 16.25
CA ILE A 52 11.72 -12.47 17.56
C ILE A 52 11.05 -13.46 18.53
N ALA A 53 10.09 -14.25 18.07
CA ALA A 53 9.44 -15.26 18.89
C ALA A 53 10.45 -16.32 19.38
N ASN A 54 11.39 -16.75 18.52
CA ASN A 54 12.46 -17.66 18.90
C ASN A 54 13.44 -17.02 19.89
N ASP A 55 13.82 -15.76 19.68
CA ASP A 55 14.71 -15.04 20.59
C ASP A 55 14.09 -14.90 21.99
N ILE A 56 12.79 -14.62 22.07
CA ILE A 56 12.05 -14.57 23.34
C ILE A 56 11.95 -15.95 23.97
N ALA A 57 11.70 -17.01 23.20
CA ALA A 57 11.69 -18.38 23.73
C ALA A 57 13.06 -18.76 24.33
N ASN A 58 14.16 -18.37 23.67
CA ASN A 58 15.52 -18.56 24.18
C ASN A 58 15.79 -17.70 25.43
N ALA A 59 15.31 -16.46 25.47
CA ALA A 59 15.42 -15.59 26.65
C ALA A 59 14.64 -16.16 27.84
N GLN A 60 13.43 -16.67 27.60
CA GLN A 60 12.60 -17.32 28.61
C GLN A 60 13.26 -18.57 29.17
N ALA A 61 13.91 -19.39 28.33
CA ALA A 61 14.68 -20.54 28.79
C ALA A 61 15.84 -20.14 29.75
N ASN A 62 16.31 -18.90 29.67
CA ASN A 62 17.30 -18.31 30.57
C ASN A 62 16.68 -17.50 31.73
N GLY A 63 15.35 -17.54 31.90
CA GLY A 63 14.63 -16.82 32.96
C GLY A 63 14.53 -15.31 32.73
N ILE A 64 14.66 -14.84 31.49
CA ILE A 64 14.59 -13.44 31.10
C ILE A 64 13.24 -13.19 30.42
N SER A 65 12.47 -12.21 30.91
CA SER A 65 11.22 -11.81 30.24
C SER A 65 11.48 -11.00 28.97
N ALA A 66 10.51 -10.98 28.06
CA ALA A 66 10.56 -10.29 26.78
C ALA A 66 10.79 -8.78 26.96
N GLU A 67 10.13 -8.15 27.93
CA GLU A 67 10.33 -6.72 28.22
C GLU A 67 11.77 -6.45 28.69
N LYS A 68 12.34 -7.34 29.51
CA LYS A 68 13.73 -7.23 29.96
C LYS A 68 14.73 -7.49 28.83
N PHE A 69 14.43 -8.42 27.92
CA PHE A 69 15.27 -8.74 26.78
C PHE A 69 15.30 -7.62 25.73
N PHE A 70 14.14 -7.06 25.38
CA PHE A 70 14.02 -5.95 24.43
C PHE A 70 14.29 -4.58 25.07
N GLY A 71 14.29 -4.50 26.40
CA GLY A 71 14.52 -3.27 27.17
C GLY A 71 13.47 -2.17 26.96
N ASN A 72 12.38 -2.48 26.27
CA ASN A 72 11.39 -1.54 25.75
C ASN A 72 10.02 -2.21 25.61
N GLN A 73 8.96 -1.39 25.68
CA GLN A 73 7.61 -1.87 25.40
C GLN A 73 7.44 -2.29 23.92
N PRO A 74 6.53 -3.24 23.62
CA PRO A 74 6.31 -3.79 22.27
C PRO A 74 6.19 -2.71 21.19
N LYS A 75 5.50 -1.61 21.49
CA LYS A 75 5.26 -0.49 20.57
C LYS A 75 6.55 0.25 20.17
N VAL A 76 7.49 0.40 21.10
CA VAL A 76 8.76 1.10 20.85
C VAL A 76 9.68 0.20 20.03
N ALA A 77 9.83 -1.06 20.44
CA ALA A 77 10.58 -2.06 19.68
C ALA A 77 10.07 -2.18 18.23
N THR A 78 8.75 -2.18 18.05
CA THR A 78 8.11 -2.24 16.73
C THR A 78 8.52 -1.08 15.80
N LYS A 79 8.65 0.14 16.32
CA LYS A 79 9.02 1.31 15.48
C LYS A 79 10.44 1.19 14.93
N GLU A 80 11.37 0.64 15.71
CA GLU A 80 12.75 0.44 15.28
C GLU A 80 12.84 -0.67 14.23
N LEU A 81 12.12 -1.78 14.46
CA LEU A 81 12.02 -2.88 13.51
C LEU A 81 11.43 -2.44 12.17
N LEU A 82 10.39 -1.60 12.17
CA LEU A 82 9.78 -1.06 10.94
C LEU A 82 10.71 -0.17 10.12
N LYS A 83 11.64 0.53 10.77
CA LYS A 83 12.66 1.33 10.07
C LYS A 83 13.68 0.43 9.39
N ALA A 84 14.03 -0.70 10.01
CA ALA A 84 14.98 -1.67 9.46
C ALA A 84 14.38 -2.52 8.33
N LEU A 85 13.06 -2.71 8.29
CA LEU A 85 12.41 -3.52 7.25
C LEU A 85 12.50 -2.86 5.87
N PRO A 86 12.86 -3.63 4.81
CA PRO A 86 12.87 -3.10 3.45
C PRO A 86 11.47 -2.63 3.05
N LYS A 87 11.38 -1.41 2.50
CA LYS A 87 10.13 -0.92 1.91
C LYS A 87 9.85 -1.72 0.62
N LYS A 88 8.59 -2.07 0.35
CA LYS A 88 8.25 -2.54 -1.00
C LYS A 88 8.56 -1.41 -1.98
N SER A 89 9.14 -1.76 -3.13
CA SER A 89 9.32 -0.80 -4.21
C SER A 89 7.94 -0.29 -4.67
N ASN A 90 7.80 1.02 -4.88
CA ASN A 90 6.55 1.62 -5.36
C ASN A 90 6.10 0.97 -6.69
N TRP A 91 7.04 0.55 -7.53
CA TRP A 91 6.78 -0.19 -8.76
C TRP A 91 6.18 -1.58 -8.53
N GLN A 92 6.57 -2.25 -7.45
CA GLN A 92 6.06 -3.57 -7.09
C GLN A 92 4.63 -3.46 -6.52
N PHE A 93 4.35 -2.40 -5.76
CA PHE A 93 3.00 -2.09 -5.29
C PHE A 93 2.04 -1.78 -6.44
N ILE A 94 2.48 -0.98 -7.43
CA ILE A 94 1.70 -0.69 -8.64
C ILE A 94 1.43 -1.97 -9.45
N LYS A 95 2.44 -2.85 -9.60
CA LYS A 95 2.28 -4.15 -10.29
C LYS A 95 1.28 -5.09 -9.61
N GLU A 96 1.33 -5.19 -8.28
CA GLU A 96 0.41 -6.05 -7.52
C GLU A 96 -1.03 -5.50 -7.55
N ASN A 97 -1.19 -4.18 -7.70
CA ASN A 97 -2.49 -3.49 -7.60
C ASN A 97 -2.94 -2.81 -8.91
N THR A 98 -2.52 -3.36 -10.05
CA THR A 98 -2.73 -2.77 -11.39
C THR A 98 -4.19 -2.39 -11.68
N ILE A 99 -5.15 -3.23 -11.29
CA ILE A 99 -6.59 -3.01 -11.51
C ILE A 99 -7.10 -1.80 -10.73
N LEU A 100 -6.69 -1.63 -9.48
CA LEU A 100 -7.09 -0.48 -8.66
C LEU A 100 -6.43 0.81 -9.16
N THR A 101 -5.16 0.73 -9.59
CA THR A 101 -4.47 1.88 -10.17
C THR A 101 -5.06 2.30 -11.51
N SER A 102 -5.50 1.37 -12.36
CA SER A 102 -6.11 1.70 -13.66
C SER A 102 -7.46 2.38 -13.49
N ILE A 103 -8.28 1.94 -12.54
CA ILE A 103 -9.57 2.57 -12.21
C ILE A 103 -9.37 4.02 -11.73
N LEU A 104 -8.43 4.27 -10.82
CA LEU A 104 -8.07 5.62 -10.37
C LEU A 104 -7.59 6.53 -11.52
N LEU A 105 -6.82 5.96 -12.46
CA LEU A 105 -6.29 6.69 -13.62
C LEU A 105 -7.42 7.06 -14.60
N ILE A 106 -8.41 6.18 -14.78
CA ILE A 106 -9.61 6.42 -15.59
C ILE A 106 -10.46 7.56 -15.02
N TYR A 107 -10.63 7.66 -13.70
CA TYR A 107 -11.34 8.78 -13.07
C TYR A 107 -10.53 10.09 -13.10
N SER A 108 -9.20 10.01 -13.18
CA SER A 108 -8.31 11.17 -13.27
C SER A 108 -8.18 11.74 -14.69
N LEU A 109 -8.56 10.96 -15.71
CA LEU A 109 -8.71 11.47 -17.08
C LEU A 109 -10.00 12.31 -17.09
N PRO A 110 -9.91 13.65 -17.12
CA PRO A 110 -11.11 14.44 -17.32
C PRO A 110 -11.68 14.00 -18.67
N ILE A 111 -12.85 13.40 -18.67
CA ILE A 111 -13.68 13.31 -19.87
C ILE A 111 -13.68 14.76 -20.39
N ALA A 112 -13.10 14.98 -21.57
CA ALA A 112 -13.05 16.27 -22.23
C ALA A 112 -14.41 16.94 -22.02
N THR A 113 -14.42 17.97 -21.16
CA THR A 113 -15.68 18.55 -20.69
C THR A 113 -16.35 19.14 -21.90
N LEU A 114 -17.46 18.53 -22.33
CA LEU A 114 -18.34 19.10 -23.32
C LEU A 114 -18.77 20.47 -22.79
N TYR A 115 -18.19 21.53 -23.34
CA TYR A 115 -18.51 22.89 -22.97
C TYR A 115 -19.52 23.41 -24.00
N THR A 116 -20.75 23.64 -23.55
CA THR A 116 -21.77 24.29 -24.38
C THR A 116 -21.69 25.78 -24.14
N ARG A 117 -21.59 26.56 -25.22
CA ARG A 117 -21.66 28.02 -25.19
C ARG A 117 -22.87 28.46 -26.01
N GLN A 118 -23.69 29.33 -25.44
CA GLN A 118 -24.76 30.02 -26.17
C GLN A 118 -24.17 31.18 -26.96
N ILE A 119 -24.28 31.12 -28.29
CA ILE A 119 -23.93 32.23 -29.19
C ILE A 119 -25.18 32.49 -30.04
N ASN A 120 -25.68 33.72 -30.02
CA ASN A 120 -26.84 34.15 -30.82
C ASN A 120 -28.07 33.23 -30.69
N GLY A 121 -28.33 32.69 -29.49
CA GLY A 121 -29.49 31.85 -29.20
C GLY A 121 -29.42 30.42 -29.75
N GLN A 122 -28.29 30.02 -30.31
CA GLN A 122 -28.04 28.63 -30.70
C GLN A 122 -26.96 27.98 -29.82
N THR A 123 -27.21 26.72 -29.46
CA THR A 123 -26.30 25.93 -28.63
C THR A 123 -25.23 25.31 -29.51
N HIS A 124 -23.98 25.75 -29.36
CA HIS A 124 -22.83 25.14 -30.04
C HIS A 124 -22.11 24.17 -29.10
N LEU A 125 -21.87 22.96 -29.57
CA LEU A 125 -21.14 21.91 -28.85
C LEU A 125 -19.67 21.93 -29.28
N TYR A 126 -18.76 22.22 -28.35
CA TYR A 126 -17.31 22.21 -28.62
C TYR A 126 -16.65 21.01 -27.94
N LEU A 127 -15.89 20.24 -28.72
CA LEU A 127 -14.96 19.24 -28.21
C LEU A 127 -13.63 19.93 -27.95
N CYS A 128 -13.30 20.21 -26.69
CA CYS A 128 -11.97 20.69 -26.36
C CYS A 128 -11.00 19.49 -26.42
N CYS A 129 -10.35 19.32 -27.57
CA CYS A 129 -9.20 18.43 -27.70
C CYS A 129 -7.97 19.24 -27.21
N PRO A 130 -7.18 18.77 -26.23
CA PRO A 130 -6.10 19.57 -25.65
C PRO A 130 -4.86 19.72 -26.57
N LEU A 131 -5.01 19.67 -27.89
CA LEU A 131 -3.85 19.55 -28.79
C LEU A 131 -4.01 20.19 -30.19
N ILE A 132 -4.70 21.34 -30.32
CA ILE A 132 -4.82 22.04 -31.62
C ILE A 132 -4.43 23.53 -31.55
N ASP A 133 -3.70 23.99 -30.53
CA ASP A 133 -3.14 25.35 -30.52
C ASP A 133 -1.91 25.53 -31.45
N TYR A 134 -1.65 24.60 -32.38
CA TYR A 134 -0.49 24.61 -33.29
C TYR A 134 -0.80 24.48 -34.79
N LEU A 135 -2.03 24.78 -35.24
CA LEU A 135 -2.29 24.94 -36.69
C LEU A 135 -2.80 26.35 -37.04
N PRO A 136 -2.11 27.09 -37.93
CA PRO A 136 -2.56 28.41 -38.34
C PRO A 136 -3.76 28.30 -39.28
N HIS A 137 -4.78 29.12 -38.99
CA HIS A 137 -5.87 29.56 -39.87
C HIS A 137 -6.28 28.64 -41.03
N PHE A 138 -7.21 27.71 -40.77
CA PHE A 138 -8.02 27.14 -41.85
C PHE A 138 -9.35 27.91 -41.95
N HIS A 139 -9.44 28.75 -42.99
CA HIS A 139 -10.63 29.49 -43.36
C HIS A 139 -11.61 28.52 -44.03
N SER A 140 -12.60 28.00 -43.30
CA SER A 140 -13.65 27.18 -43.91
C SER A 140 -14.77 28.09 -44.43
N ASN A 141 -14.78 28.30 -45.74
CA ASN A 141 -15.86 28.94 -46.48
C ASN A 141 -17.21 28.28 -46.16
N SER A 142 -18.18 29.14 -45.86
CA SER A 142 -19.61 28.85 -45.78
C SER A 142 -20.11 28.24 -47.08
N LEU A 143 -20.66 27.03 -47.01
CA LEU A 143 -21.50 26.45 -48.05
C LEU A 143 -22.61 25.62 -47.40
N PHE A 144 -23.74 26.25 -47.09
CA PHE A 144 -25.04 25.60 -47.05
C PHE A 144 -26.13 26.63 -47.38
N HIS A 145 -26.58 26.60 -48.65
CA HIS A 145 -27.83 27.21 -49.08
C HIS A 145 -28.98 26.26 -48.72
N PRO A 146 -30.08 26.75 -48.11
CA PRO A 146 -31.34 26.01 -48.13
C PRO A 146 -32.16 26.39 -49.38
N GLN A 147 -32.83 25.39 -49.97
CA GLN A 147 -34.04 25.58 -50.78
C GLN A 147 -35.26 25.64 -49.86
#